data_AF-A0A924VFL6-F1
#
_entry.id   AF-A0A924VFL6-F1
#
_cell.length_a   1.000
_cell.length_b   1.000
_cell.length_c   1.000
_cell.angle_alpha   90.00
_cell.angle_beta   90.00
_cell.angle_gamma   90.00
#
_symmetry.space_group_name_H-M   'P 1'
#
loop_
_entity.id
_entity.type
_entity.pdbx_description
1 polymer ?
#
loop_
_entity_poly.entity_id
_entity_poly.type
_entity_poly.pdbx_seq_one_letter_code
_entity_poly.pdbx_strand_id
1 'polypeptide(L)'
;MGPIRGKVDPIVGYTWKGQCVIRSLPKKISKAPSQKQLDNRKKIAACQEWLMFITPFVRIGFKNYSAKQHGFGNALPYLKLNAMNEDLEVDPAKALISWGDLPQPISPAVNNRTPMKLQITWEAVPGDKDREMVLAYDGKGTAIGEVCGPRP
;
A
#
# COMPACT_ATOMS: atom_id res chain seq x y z
N MET A 1 -26.41 -3.66 -30.39
CA MET A 1 -26.90 -3.84 -29.00
C MET A 1 -25.75 -3.49 -28.07
N GLY A 2 -25.79 -2.31 -27.46
CA GLY A 2 -24.71 -1.81 -26.60
C GLY A 2 -24.79 -2.36 -25.17
N PRO A 3 -23.71 -2.29 -24.39
CA PRO A 3 -23.70 -2.73 -23.00
C PRO A 3 -24.72 -1.97 -22.16
N ILE A 4 -25.47 -2.69 -21.32
CA ILE A 4 -26.49 -2.11 -20.43
C ILE A 4 -25.79 -1.16 -19.46
N ARG A 5 -26.14 0.13 -19.53
CA ARG A 5 -25.62 1.18 -18.66
C ARG A 5 -26.79 1.80 -17.91
N GLY A 6 -26.76 1.70 -16.59
CA GLY A 6 -27.84 2.19 -15.71
C GLY A 6 -28.50 1.06 -14.93
N LYS A 7 -29.58 1.42 -14.24
CA LYS A 7 -30.38 0.50 -13.42
C LYS A 7 -31.55 -0.02 -14.25
N VAL A 8 -31.66 -1.34 -14.35
CA VAL A 8 -32.83 -2.03 -14.88
C VAL A 8 -33.27 -3.00 -13.80
N ASP A 9 -34.35 -2.66 -13.11
CA ASP A 9 -34.97 -3.53 -12.12
C ASP A 9 -33.98 -3.82 -10.94
N PRO A 10 -33.84 -5.02 -10.29
CA PRO A 10 -32.85 -5.16 -9.22
C PRO A 10 -31.41 -5.24 -9.74
N ILE A 11 -31.18 -5.00 -11.03
CA ILE A 11 -29.89 -5.15 -11.71
C ILE A 11 -29.32 -3.77 -12.07
N VAL A 12 -28.02 -3.60 -11.87
CA VAL A 12 -27.29 -2.38 -12.23
C VAL A 12 -26.10 -2.76 -13.12
N GLY A 13 -26.08 -2.21 -14.32
CA GLY A 13 -24.98 -2.33 -15.28
C GLY A 13 -24.15 -1.06 -15.34
N TYR A 14 -22.82 -1.18 -15.22
CA TYR A 14 -21.89 -0.05 -15.32
C TYR A 14 -20.52 -0.53 -15.79
N THR A 15 -19.72 0.40 -16.31
CA THR A 15 -18.33 0.13 -16.66
C THR A 15 -17.43 0.40 -15.46
N TRP A 16 -16.67 -0.59 -15.04
CA TRP A 16 -15.67 -0.48 -13.98
C TRP A 16 -14.31 -0.88 -14.51
N LYS A 17 -13.32 0.02 -14.45
CA LYS A 17 -11.94 -0.23 -14.91
C LYS A 17 -11.87 -0.81 -16.35
N GLY A 18 -12.73 -0.29 -17.23
CA GLY A 18 -12.84 -0.72 -18.63
C GLY A 18 -13.60 -2.03 -18.87
N GLN A 19 -14.10 -2.69 -17.83
CA GLN A 19 -14.91 -3.90 -17.94
C GLN A 19 -16.39 -3.60 -17.69
N CYS A 20 -17.28 -4.22 -18.47
CA CYS A 20 -18.72 -4.16 -18.23
C CYS A 20 -19.06 -5.07 -17.05
N VAL A 21 -19.58 -4.49 -15.97
CA VAL A 21 -19.96 -5.19 -14.74
C VAL A 21 -21.46 -5.07 -14.55
N ILE A 22 -22.09 -6.21 -14.25
CA ILE A 22 -23.50 -6.30 -13.89
C ILE A 22 -23.58 -6.83 -12.47
N ARG A 23 -24.28 -6.13 -11.59
CA ARG A 23 -24.53 -6.56 -10.20
C ARG A 23 -25.99 -6.43 -9.82
N SER A 24 -26.42 -7.25 -8.88
CA SER A 24 -27.70 -7.04 -8.21
C SER A 24 -27.60 -5.95 -7.14
N LEU A 25 -28.75 -5.35 -6.82
CA LEU A 25 -28.93 -4.50 -5.67
C LEU A 25 -28.60 -5.30 -4.40
N PRO A 26 -27.88 -4.68 -3.44
CA PRO A 26 -27.59 -5.33 -2.19
C PRO A 26 -28.90 -5.66 -1.46
N LYS A 27 -29.05 -6.90 -1.01
CA LYS A 27 -30.17 -7.30 -0.16
C LYS A 27 -30.01 -6.63 1.20
N LYS A 28 -31.12 -6.16 1.79
CA LYS A 28 -31.11 -5.64 3.16
C LYS A 28 -30.76 -6.79 4.11
N ILE A 29 -29.64 -6.68 4.81
CA ILE A 29 -29.20 -7.66 5.81
C ILE A 29 -29.47 -7.03 7.18
N SER A 30 -30.30 -7.68 8.00
CA SER A 30 -30.58 -7.28 9.39
C SER A 30 -29.71 -8.02 10.41
N LYS A 31 -28.97 -9.05 9.98
CA LYS A 31 -28.14 -9.87 10.86
C LYS A 31 -26.92 -9.08 11.32
N ALA A 32 -26.60 -9.19 12.61
CA ALA A 32 -25.36 -8.68 13.16
C ALA A 32 -24.15 -9.31 12.45
N PRO A 33 -23.03 -8.56 12.29
CA PRO A 33 -21.81 -9.11 11.72
C PRO A 33 -21.29 -10.28 12.56
N SER A 34 -20.77 -11.31 11.89
CA SER A 34 -20.16 -12.45 12.58
C SER A 34 -18.83 -12.07 13.21
N GLN A 35 -18.36 -12.86 14.20
CA GLN A 35 -17.06 -12.63 14.84
C GLN A 35 -15.91 -12.55 13.81
N LYS A 36 -15.88 -13.49 12.85
CA LYS A 36 -14.88 -13.48 11.76
C LYS A 36 -14.91 -12.19 10.93
N GLN A 37 -16.09 -11.59 10.72
CA GLN A 37 -16.21 -10.31 10.02
C GLN A 37 -15.68 -9.15 10.87
N LEU A 38 -15.93 -9.17 12.18
CA LEU A 38 -15.40 -8.17 13.11
C LEU A 38 -13.87 -8.25 13.18
N ASP A 39 -13.31 -9.46 13.29
CA ASP A 39 -11.86 -9.66 13.32
C ASP A 39 -11.21 -9.18 12.03
N ASN A 40 -11.82 -9.49 10.88
CA ASN A 40 -11.36 -8.99 9.59
C ASN A 40 -11.40 -7.46 9.49
N ARG A 41 -12.43 -6.82 10.05
CA ARG A 41 -12.51 -5.35 10.12
C ARG A 41 -11.43 -4.76 11.01
N LYS A 42 -11.14 -5.37 12.16
CA LYS A 42 -10.04 -4.96 13.04
C LYS A 42 -8.69 -5.04 12.32
N LYS A 43 -8.42 -6.15 11.62
CA LYS A 43 -7.20 -6.32 10.81
C LYS A 43 -7.06 -5.24 9.73
N ILE A 44 -8.14 -4.95 9.01
CA ILE A 44 -8.14 -3.90 7.98
C ILE A 44 -7.92 -2.52 8.60
N ALA A 45 -8.55 -2.23 9.73
CA ALA A 45 -8.38 -0.95 10.44
C ALA A 45 -6.93 -0.74 10.87
N ALA A 46 -6.29 -1.75 11.48
CA ALA A 46 -4.89 -1.66 11.88
C ALA A 46 -3.93 -1.47 10.68
N CYS A 47 -4.15 -2.19 9.57
CA CYS A 47 -3.36 -1.97 8.35
C CYS A 47 -3.55 -0.56 7.79
N GLN A 48 -4.79 -0.04 7.81
CA GLN A 48 -5.12 1.29 7.33
C GLN A 48 -4.49 2.37 8.22
N GLU A 49 -4.50 2.18 9.54
CA GLU A 49 -3.87 3.10 10.48
C GLU A 49 -2.36 3.18 10.25
N TRP A 50 -1.70 2.05 10.08
CA TRP A 50 -0.27 2.04 9.76
C TRP A 50 0.03 2.71 8.41
N LEU A 51 -0.75 2.40 7.37
CA LEU A 51 -0.58 2.96 6.03
C LEU A 51 -0.89 4.46 5.94
N MET A 52 -1.71 5.03 6.84
CA MET A 52 -2.12 6.43 6.72
C MET A 52 -0.92 7.39 6.75
N PHE A 53 0.08 7.07 7.58
CA PHE A 53 1.26 7.89 7.78
C PHE A 53 2.22 7.86 6.59
N ILE A 54 2.19 6.77 5.80
CA ILE A 54 3.11 6.52 4.69
C ILE A 54 2.40 6.52 3.32
N THR A 55 1.14 6.98 3.28
CA THR A 55 0.30 6.97 2.07
C THR A 55 0.95 7.64 0.86
N PRO A 56 1.65 8.78 0.97
CA PRO A 56 2.36 9.37 -0.16
C PRO A 56 3.42 8.42 -0.76
N PHE A 57 4.18 7.73 0.09
CA PHE A 57 5.21 6.77 -0.31
C PHE A 57 4.61 5.56 -1.03
N VAL A 58 3.56 4.98 -0.44
CA VAL A 58 2.89 3.81 -1.01
C VAL A 58 2.26 4.11 -2.37
N ARG A 59 1.75 5.34 -2.57
CA ARG A 59 1.21 5.75 -3.87
C ARG A 59 2.28 5.83 -4.96
N ILE A 60 3.50 6.26 -4.61
CA ILE A 60 4.63 6.31 -5.54
C ILE A 60 5.17 4.89 -5.77
N GLY A 61 5.46 4.16 -4.69
CA GLY A 61 6.06 2.83 -4.73
C GLY A 61 5.22 1.77 -5.42
N PHE A 62 3.89 1.88 -5.39
CA PHE A 62 2.98 0.95 -6.09
C PHE A 62 2.42 1.50 -7.40
N LYS A 63 2.95 2.63 -7.92
CA LYS A 63 2.42 3.26 -9.14
C LYS A 63 2.40 2.30 -10.34
N ASN A 64 3.41 1.43 -10.45
CA ASN A 64 3.55 0.49 -11.56
C ASN A 64 3.02 -0.92 -11.23
N TYR A 65 2.46 -1.14 -10.04
CA TYR A 65 2.03 -2.47 -9.61
C TYR A 65 0.86 -3.04 -10.44
N SER A 66 -0.05 -2.18 -10.89
CA SER A 66 -1.16 -2.61 -11.73
C SER A 66 -1.73 -1.44 -12.51
N ALA A 67 -1.89 -1.61 -13.83
CA ALA A 67 -2.51 -0.62 -14.71
C ALA A 67 -3.96 -0.25 -14.32
N LYS A 68 -4.62 -1.05 -13.47
CA LYS A 68 -6.04 -0.91 -13.12
C LYS A 68 -6.30 -0.66 -11.63
N GLN A 69 -5.31 -0.73 -10.74
CA GLN A 69 -5.50 -0.61 -9.28
C GLN A 69 -4.69 0.59 -8.75
N HIS A 70 -5.26 1.33 -7.79
CA HIS A 70 -4.51 2.36 -7.08
C HIS A 70 -3.49 1.70 -6.14
N GLY A 71 -2.30 2.29 -5.98
CA GLY A 71 -1.20 1.69 -5.21
C GLY A 71 -1.58 1.25 -3.78
N PHE A 72 -2.40 2.04 -3.10
CA PHE A 72 -2.94 1.71 -1.77
C PHE A 72 -3.81 0.43 -1.76
N GLY A 73 -4.57 0.20 -2.83
CA GLY A 73 -5.45 -0.97 -2.96
C GLY A 73 -4.69 -2.30 -3.09
N ASN A 74 -3.40 -2.24 -3.42
CA ASN A 74 -2.53 -3.42 -3.50
C ASN A 74 -1.68 -3.59 -2.22
N ALA A 75 -1.26 -2.48 -1.61
CA ALA A 75 -0.47 -2.51 -0.38
C ALA A 75 -1.25 -3.09 0.81
N LEU A 76 -2.51 -2.66 1.01
CA LEU A 76 -3.29 -3.09 2.18
C LEU A 76 -3.55 -4.61 2.23
N PRO A 77 -4.01 -5.27 1.15
CA PRO A 77 -4.17 -6.73 1.15
C PRO A 77 -2.85 -7.47 1.40
N TYR A 78 -1.74 -6.98 0.86
CA TYR A 78 -0.42 -7.57 1.07
C TYR A 78 -0.01 -7.49 2.54
N LEU A 79 -0.12 -6.31 3.16
CA LEU A 79 0.21 -6.11 4.58
C LEU A 79 -0.62 -7.02 5.49
N LYS A 80 -1.92 -7.07 5.25
CA LYS A 80 -2.83 -7.89 6.04
C LYS A 80 -2.48 -9.38 5.99
N LEU A 81 -1.95 -9.87 4.87
CA LEU A 81 -1.62 -11.28 4.66
C LEU A 81 -0.22 -11.64 5.15
N ASN A 82 0.76 -10.76 4.96
CA ASN A 82 2.18 -11.09 5.12
C ASN A 82 2.87 -10.37 6.27
N ALA A 83 2.36 -9.21 6.69
CA ALA A 83 3.01 -8.32 7.64
C ALA A 83 2.21 -8.12 8.92
N MET A 84 1.14 -8.88 9.16
CA MET A 84 0.33 -8.72 10.37
C MET A 84 0.65 -9.81 11.39
N ASN A 85 0.98 -9.38 12.62
CA ASN A 85 1.25 -10.27 13.74
C ASN A 85 -0.06 -10.67 14.47
N GLU A 86 0.05 -11.58 15.44
CA GLU A 86 -1.10 -12.07 16.23
C GLU A 86 -1.79 -10.95 17.03
N ASP A 87 -1.03 -9.93 17.44
CA ASP A 87 -1.50 -8.76 18.18
C ASP A 87 -2.18 -7.69 17.30
N LEU A 88 -2.45 -7.99 16.03
CA LEU A 88 -3.00 -7.05 15.04
C LEU A 88 -2.10 -5.85 14.72
N GLU A 89 -0.81 -5.97 15.02
CA GLU A 89 0.20 -4.97 14.65
C GLU A 89 0.87 -5.32 13.33
N VAL A 90 1.31 -4.29 12.60
CA VAL A 90 2.06 -4.46 11.35
C VAL A 90 3.54 -4.61 11.66
N ASP A 91 4.12 -5.75 11.32
CA ASP A 91 5.55 -6.03 11.30
C ASP A 91 6.21 -5.28 10.14
N PRO A 92 7.00 -4.22 10.43
CA PRO A 92 7.62 -3.40 9.40
C PRO A 92 8.67 -4.16 8.58
N ALA A 93 9.29 -5.20 9.14
CA ALA A 93 10.31 -5.98 8.43
C ALA A 93 9.72 -6.81 7.28
N LYS A 94 8.41 -7.10 7.34
CA LYS A 94 7.67 -7.85 6.30
C LYS A 94 6.78 -6.93 5.45
N ALA A 95 6.74 -5.64 5.76
CA ALA A 95 5.89 -4.69 5.08
C ALA A 95 6.46 -4.32 3.70
N LEU A 96 5.65 -4.48 2.65
CA LEU A 96 6.00 -4.04 1.31
C LEU A 96 5.47 -2.63 1.06
N ILE A 97 6.38 -1.67 0.84
CA ILE A 97 6.07 -0.25 0.67
C ILE A 97 6.26 0.23 -0.77
N SER A 98 7.06 -0.51 -1.56
CA SER A 98 7.33 -0.27 -2.97
C SER A 98 7.41 -1.59 -3.72
N TRP A 99 7.02 -1.60 -5.00
CA TRP A 99 7.13 -2.76 -5.88
C TRP A 99 7.63 -2.34 -7.26
N GLY A 100 8.59 -3.10 -7.79
CA GLY A 100 9.12 -2.92 -9.13
C GLY A 100 10.31 -3.85 -9.37
N ASP A 101 10.88 -3.73 -10.57
CA ASP A 101 11.97 -4.59 -11.04
C ASP A 101 13.36 -3.97 -10.80
N LEU A 102 13.42 -2.83 -10.10
CA LEU A 102 14.69 -2.19 -9.74
C LEU A 102 15.44 -3.02 -8.69
N PRO A 103 16.77 -3.15 -8.82
CA PRO A 103 17.57 -3.87 -7.85
C PRO A 103 17.51 -3.18 -6.47
N GLN A 104 17.65 -3.97 -5.42
CA GLN A 104 17.77 -3.43 -4.07
C GLN A 104 19.16 -2.81 -3.87
N PRO A 105 19.28 -1.79 -3.00
CA PRO A 105 20.57 -1.20 -2.65
C PRO A 105 21.54 -2.25 -2.09
N ILE A 106 22.81 -2.14 -2.49
CA ILE A 106 23.89 -3.01 -2.03
C ILE A 106 24.42 -2.48 -0.69
N SER A 107 24.52 -3.37 0.30
CA SER A 107 25.04 -3.08 1.64
C SER A 107 24.46 -1.81 2.30
N PRO A 108 23.12 -1.65 2.40
CA PRO A 108 22.54 -0.46 3.02
C PRO A 108 22.88 -0.40 4.51
N ALA A 109 23.33 0.76 4.97
CA ALA A 109 23.67 1.01 6.37
C ALA A 109 23.03 2.32 6.85
N VAL A 110 22.61 2.32 8.11
CA VAL A 110 22.02 3.49 8.78
C VAL A 110 22.87 3.85 9.99
N ASN A 111 23.32 5.10 10.05
CA ASN A 111 24.09 5.67 11.14
C ASN A 111 23.31 6.79 11.82
N ASN A 112 23.20 6.73 13.14
CA ASN A 112 22.58 7.77 13.98
C ASN A 112 23.62 8.43 14.88
N ARG A 113 24.74 8.88 14.30
CA ARG A 113 25.86 9.46 15.05
C ARG A 113 25.62 10.92 15.45
N THR A 114 24.68 11.60 14.79
CA THR A 114 24.35 13.00 15.06
C THR A 114 22.90 13.09 15.55
N PRO A 115 22.62 13.81 16.65
CA PRO A 115 21.25 14.02 17.09
C PRO A 115 20.38 14.58 15.97
N MET A 116 19.16 14.06 15.84
CA MET A 116 18.16 14.49 14.83
C MET A 116 18.57 14.29 13.36
N LYS A 117 19.61 13.48 13.08
CA LYS A 117 20.00 13.14 11.71
C LYS A 117 20.22 11.65 11.55
N LEU A 118 19.50 11.07 10.60
CA LEU A 118 19.75 9.71 10.12
C LEU A 118 20.62 9.80 8.86
N GLN A 119 21.82 9.23 8.93
CA GLN A 119 22.70 9.10 7.78
C GLN A 119 22.52 7.71 7.19
N ILE A 120 22.07 7.64 5.95
CA ILE A 120 21.87 6.40 5.21
C ILE A 120 22.92 6.33 4.11
N THR A 121 23.59 5.20 4.01
CA THR A 121 24.67 4.96 3.05
C THR A 121 24.47 3.61 2.38
N TRP A 122 24.75 3.54 1.08
CA TRP A 122 24.72 2.32 0.28
C TRP A 122 25.89 2.36 -0.70
N GLU A 123 26.25 1.19 -1.24
CA GLU A 123 27.28 1.12 -2.27
C GLU A 123 26.73 1.61 -3.61
N ALA A 124 27.44 2.56 -4.24
CA ALA A 124 27.06 3.10 -5.53
C ALA A 124 27.42 2.12 -6.67
N VAL A 125 26.47 1.86 -7.56
CA VAL A 125 26.71 1.10 -8.79
C VAL A 125 27.11 2.07 -9.91
N PRO A 126 28.30 1.95 -10.51
CA PRO A 126 28.75 2.85 -11.57
C PRO A 126 27.80 2.84 -12.78
N GLY A 127 27.37 4.03 -13.21
CA GLY A 127 26.47 4.19 -14.37
C GLY A 127 24.99 4.15 -14.03
N ASP A 128 24.64 3.82 -12.79
CA ASP A 128 23.26 3.87 -12.32
C ASP A 128 22.77 5.32 -12.16
N LYS A 129 21.53 5.58 -12.57
CA LYS A 129 20.83 6.87 -12.47
C LYS A 129 19.54 6.74 -11.68
N ASP A 130 19.30 5.58 -11.10
CA ASP A 130 18.11 5.29 -10.33
C ASP A 130 18.04 6.13 -9.06
N ARG A 131 16.82 6.27 -8.55
CA ARG A 131 16.52 7.02 -7.35
C ARG A 131 16.00 6.08 -6.29
N GLU A 132 16.50 6.26 -5.08
CA GLU A 132 16.06 5.52 -3.92
C GLU A 132 15.00 6.30 -3.15
N MET A 133 13.99 5.58 -2.64
CA MET A 133 13.03 6.15 -1.72
C MET A 133 13.43 5.75 -0.30
N VAL A 134 13.70 6.76 0.52
CA VAL A 134 14.00 6.58 1.95
C VAL A 134 12.75 6.91 2.75
N LEU A 135 12.43 6.05 3.72
CA LEU A 135 11.34 6.27 4.67
C LEU A 135 11.84 5.96 6.08
N ALA A 136 11.83 6.97 6.94
CA ALA A 136 11.99 6.85 8.38
C ALA A 136 10.62 7.07 9.03
N TYR A 137 10.20 6.17 9.92
CA TYR A 137 8.93 6.34 10.64
C TYR A 137 9.09 5.96 12.11
N ASP A 138 8.29 6.60 12.95
CA ASP A 138 8.08 6.27 14.35
C ASP A 138 6.75 5.51 14.47
N GLY A 139 6.71 4.47 15.31
CA GLY A 139 5.52 3.68 15.60
C GLY A 139 4.35 4.50 16.19
N LYS A 140 4.60 5.77 16.51
CA LYS A 140 3.60 6.76 16.98
C LYS A 140 3.00 7.64 15.88
N GLY A 141 3.28 7.35 14.60
CA GLY A 141 2.62 8.01 13.47
C GLY A 141 3.35 9.21 12.87
N THR A 142 4.64 9.37 13.15
CA THR A 142 5.46 10.34 12.44
C THR A 142 6.24 9.60 11.36
N ALA A 143 6.10 10.02 10.10
CA ALA A 143 6.88 9.48 8.99
C ALA A 143 7.55 10.62 8.24
N ILE A 144 8.85 10.50 8.03
CA ILE A 144 9.68 11.38 7.20
C ILE A 144 10.22 10.52 6.09
N GLY A 145 10.09 10.98 4.86
CA GLY A 145 10.77 10.31 3.77
C GLY A 145 11.18 11.28 2.69
N GLU A 146 12.17 10.84 1.92
CA GLU A 146 12.76 11.61 0.85
C GLU A 146 13.11 10.69 -0.31
N VAL A 147 13.18 11.24 -1.51
CA VAL A 147 13.67 10.52 -2.70
C VAL A 147 15.08 11.01 -2.97
N CYS A 148 16.05 10.12 -2.79
CA CYS A 148 17.48 10.39 -2.88
C CYS A 148 18.05 9.83 -4.19
N GLY A 149 19.10 10.47 -4.72
CA GLY A 149 19.76 10.06 -5.96
C GLY A 149 20.03 11.22 -6.91
N PRO A 150 20.78 10.99 -8.00
CA PRO A 150 21.12 12.04 -8.95
C PRO A 150 19.85 12.67 -9.56
N ARG A 151 19.75 14.00 -9.49
CA ARG A 151 18.77 14.73 -10.31
C ARG A 151 19.29 14.73 -11.76
N PRO A 152 18.45 14.41 -12.75
CA PRO A 152 18.79 14.63 -14.15
C PRO A 152 18.97 16.12 -14.42
#